data_AF-A0A673X9B2-F1
#
_entry.id   AF-A0A673X9B2-F1
#
_cell.length_a   1.000
_cell.length_b   1.000
_cell.length_c   1.000
_cell.angle_alpha   90.00
_cell.angle_beta   90.00
_cell.angle_gamma   90.00
#
_symmetry.space_group_name_H-M   'P 1'
#
loop_
_entity.id
_entity.type
_entity.pdbx_description
1 polymer ?
#
loop_
_entity_poly.entity_id
_entity_poly.type
_entity_poly.pdbx_seq_one_letter_code
_entity_poly.pdbx_strand_id
1 'polypeptide(L)'
;MMKAAEIVCPEKRQAFANISLTRNTVADRISDLSVDLDSQLKQKVKSFIGFSVAIDESTDITDVAQLAIFICGVDDTLTVTEEFVELVPMTDTTTAADIFTALVGALDRVGVDWSRAVSLATDGAPSMIGKKAGVVTKFREKLQSANGGRDFWTFHCILHQEALCCKSLKMDNVMKVVIQTVNFIRSRSLNHRQFDSLLREKDLIYGLPYHTEVRWLSRGAVLRRFFDLREEIEQFMEEKGKPVLEFHSAEWMQDLAFMVDVTEHLNNLNKQLQGRNKVVTQYYDSIRSFKLKLSLWETQLAGGDAAHFPCLKNVCA
;
A
#
# COMPACT_ATOMS: atom_id res chain seq x y z
N MET A 1 14.55 24.78 12.40
CA MET A 1 14.73 25.97 11.55
C MET A 1 16.06 26.66 11.79
N MET A 2 16.35 27.20 12.98
CA MET A 2 17.59 27.97 13.24
C MET A 2 18.89 27.20 12.98
N LYS A 3 19.00 25.96 13.46
CA LYS A 3 20.17 25.09 13.19
C LYS A 3 20.38 24.81 11.69
N ALA A 4 19.28 24.72 10.92
CA ALA A 4 19.38 24.52 9.47
C ALA A 4 19.78 25.82 8.75
N ALA A 5 19.25 26.97 9.18
CA ALA A 5 19.62 28.28 8.66
C ALA A 5 21.10 28.61 8.93
N GLU A 6 21.64 28.27 10.10
CA GLU A 6 23.07 28.41 10.43
C GLU A 6 24.00 27.65 9.47
N ILE A 7 23.54 26.51 8.92
CA ILE A 7 24.34 25.65 8.05
C ILE A 7 24.17 26.04 6.58
N VAL A 8 22.95 26.38 6.15
CA VAL A 8 22.61 26.56 4.73
C VAL A 8 22.71 28.02 4.27
N CYS A 9 22.37 28.98 5.14
CA CYS A 9 22.36 30.42 4.81
C CYS A 9 22.55 31.28 6.09
N PRO A 10 23.74 31.23 6.71
CA PRO A 10 24.03 31.87 7.99
C PRO A 10 23.78 33.39 7.97
N GLU A 11 23.98 34.04 6.82
CA GLU A 11 23.71 35.47 6.60
C GLU A 11 22.22 35.84 6.72
N LYS A 12 21.30 34.88 6.52
CA LYS A 12 19.85 35.08 6.67
C LYS A 12 19.31 34.64 8.03
N ARG A 13 20.17 34.18 8.95
CA ARG A 13 19.79 33.70 10.29
C ARG A 13 18.85 34.66 11.02
N GLN A 14 19.14 35.95 11.02
CA GLN A 14 18.31 36.94 11.73
C GLN A 14 16.91 37.07 11.11
N ALA A 15 16.80 36.93 9.79
CA ALA A 15 15.51 36.91 9.10
C ALA A 15 14.67 35.69 9.54
N PHE A 16 15.28 34.51 9.68
CA PHE A 16 14.60 33.31 10.21
C PHE A 16 14.29 33.41 11.70
N ALA A 17 15.11 34.10 12.49
CA ALA A 17 14.84 34.33 13.91
C ALA A 17 13.60 35.22 14.13
N ASN A 18 13.33 36.12 13.20
CA ASN A 18 12.19 37.04 13.24
C ASN A 18 10.89 36.42 12.69
N ILE A 19 10.94 35.19 12.18
CA ILE A 19 9.75 34.48 11.72
C ILE A 19 8.96 34.00 12.94
N SER A 20 7.76 34.55 13.13
CA SER A 20 6.78 34.02 14.08
C SER A 20 6.42 32.58 13.72
N LEU A 21 6.66 31.66 14.66
CA LEU A 21 6.25 30.25 14.60
C LEU A 21 5.10 29.97 15.55
N THR A 22 4.30 30.99 15.89
CA THR A 22 3.09 30.77 16.68
C THR A 22 2.13 29.87 15.91
N ARG A 23 1.30 29.13 16.65
CA ARG A 23 0.33 28.19 16.06
C ARG A 23 -0.53 28.87 14.99
N ASN A 24 -0.99 30.10 15.25
CA ASN A 24 -1.84 30.85 14.32
C ASN A 24 -1.06 31.24 13.06
N THR A 25 0.16 31.80 13.19
CA THR A 25 0.98 32.15 12.02
C THR A 25 1.30 30.93 11.14
N VAL A 26 1.53 29.75 11.75
CA VAL A 26 1.75 28.51 11.00
C VAL A 26 0.47 28.06 10.30
N ALA A 27 -0.69 28.13 10.97
CA ALA A 27 -1.97 27.79 10.38
C ALA A 27 -2.32 28.71 9.19
N ASP A 28 -2.13 30.02 9.34
CA ASP A 28 -2.36 31.01 8.27
C ASP A 28 -1.47 30.71 7.06
N ARG A 29 -0.18 30.40 7.27
CA ARG A 29 0.73 30.03 6.17
C ARG A 29 0.33 28.74 5.47
N ILE A 30 -0.15 27.74 6.22
CA ILE A 30 -0.66 26.51 5.62
C ILE A 30 -1.90 26.83 4.77
N SER A 31 -2.79 27.70 5.25
CA SER A 31 -3.97 28.16 4.51
C SER A 31 -3.57 28.88 3.22
N ASP A 32 -2.63 29.83 3.29
CA ASP A 32 -2.16 30.58 2.12
C ASP A 32 -1.52 29.65 1.08
N LEU A 33 -0.67 28.71 1.52
CA LEU A 33 -0.08 27.70 0.64
C LEU A 33 -1.16 26.79 0.03
N SER A 34 -2.18 26.41 0.79
CA SER A 34 -3.28 25.59 0.28
C SER A 34 -4.07 26.31 -0.81
N VAL A 35 -4.33 27.61 -0.65
CA VAL A 35 -5.04 28.43 -1.64
C VAL A 35 -4.21 28.58 -2.92
N ASP A 36 -2.90 28.81 -2.78
CA ASP A 36 -1.99 28.90 -3.91
C ASP A 36 -1.89 27.57 -4.68
N LEU A 37 -1.73 26.45 -3.98
CA LEU A 37 -1.71 25.11 -4.57
C LEU A 37 -3.03 24.78 -5.30
N ASP A 38 -4.18 25.11 -4.71
CA ASP A 38 -5.50 24.93 -5.34
C ASP A 38 -5.64 25.77 -6.63
N SER A 39 -5.14 27.02 -6.61
CA SER A 39 -5.13 27.88 -7.79
C SER A 39 -4.23 27.32 -8.90
N GLN A 40 -3.03 26.85 -8.56
CA GLN A 40 -2.11 26.22 -9.50
C GLN A 40 -2.71 24.93 -10.09
N LEU A 41 -3.34 24.09 -9.27
CA LEU A 41 -4.03 22.88 -9.71
C LEU A 41 -5.15 23.21 -10.69
N LYS A 42 -6.04 24.15 -10.35
CA LYS A 42 -7.12 24.62 -11.24
C LYS A 42 -6.60 25.13 -12.58
N GLN A 43 -5.48 25.85 -12.58
CA GLN A 43 -4.87 26.33 -13.81
C GLN A 43 -4.32 25.17 -14.64
N LYS A 44 -3.64 24.21 -14.01
CA LYS A 44 -3.06 23.04 -14.68
C LYS A 44 -4.13 22.12 -15.25
N VAL A 45 -5.22 21.87 -14.52
CA VAL A 45 -6.34 21.03 -14.98
C VAL A 45 -6.96 21.56 -16.28
N LYS A 46 -7.05 22.89 -16.44
CA LYS A 46 -7.57 23.51 -17.68
C LYS A 46 -6.70 23.26 -18.91
N SER A 47 -5.40 22.98 -18.74
CA SER A 47 -4.51 22.70 -19.88
C SER A 47 -4.59 21.25 -20.36
N PHE A 48 -5.22 20.35 -19.60
CA PHE A 48 -5.24 18.93 -19.95
C PHE A 48 -6.08 18.65 -21.19
N ILE A 49 -5.48 18.08 -22.24
CA ILE A 49 -6.19 17.58 -23.43
C ILE A 49 -6.84 16.21 -23.18
N GLY A 50 -6.42 15.52 -22.13
CA GLY A 50 -6.99 14.28 -21.63
C GLY A 50 -6.57 14.04 -20.18
N PHE A 51 -7.43 13.42 -19.37
CA PHE A 51 -7.07 13.06 -18.00
C PHE A 51 -7.69 11.74 -17.54
N SER A 52 -7.03 11.15 -16.55
CA SER A 52 -7.42 9.96 -15.83
C SER A 52 -7.55 10.28 -14.36
N VAL A 53 -8.41 9.52 -13.66
CA VAL A 53 -8.64 9.69 -12.23
C VAL A 53 -8.27 8.40 -11.51
N ALA A 54 -7.63 8.51 -10.36
CA ALA A 54 -7.47 7.39 -9.44
C ALA A 54 -8.10 7.73 -8.10
N ILE A 55 -8.87 6.80 -7.54
CA ILE A 55 -9.46 6.93 -6.21
C ILE A 55 -9.05 5.74 -5.34
N ASP A 56 -8.81 6.03 -4.07
CA ASP A 56 -8.54 5.03 -3.04
C ASP A 56 -9.28 5.41 -1.76
N GLU A 57 -9.89 4.43 -1.09
CA GLU A 57 -10.56 4.62 0.18
C GLU A 57 -9.71 4.02 1.30
N SER A 58 -9.44 4.79 2.35
CA SER A 58 -8.74 4.30 3.53
C SER A 58 -9.40 4.82 4.80
N THR A 59 -9.46 3.99 5.84
CA THR A 59 -9.96 4.41 7.16
C THR A 59 -8.82 5.01 7.97
N ASP A 60 -9.02 6.21 8.50
CA ASP A 60 -8.06 6.87 9.37
C ASP A 60 -8.11 6.33 10.82
N ILE A 61 -7.23 6.83 11.69
CA ILE A 61 -7.15 6.40 13.10
C ILE A 61 -8.37 6.81 13.95
N THR A 62 -9.26 7.64 13.41
CA THR A 62 -10.51 8.08 14.04
C THR A 62 -11.73 7.33 13.51
N ASP A 63 -11.51 6.22 12.80
CA ASP A 63 -12.53 5.38 12.16
C ASP A 63 -13.34 6.11 11.07
N VAL A 64 -12.85 7.26 10.58
CA VAL A 64 -13.48 7.98 9.46
C VAL A 64 -12.84 7.50 8.16
N ALA A 65 -13.66 7.05 7.22
CA ALA A 65 -13.20 6.72 5.88
C ALA A 65 -12.81 7.99 5.12
N GLN A 66 -11.68 7.94 4.42
CA GLN A 66 -11.12 9.05 3.67
C GLN A 66 -11.00 8.61 2.21
N LEU A 67 -11.60 9.37 1.30
CA LEU A 67 -11.48 9.17 -0.14
C LEU A 67 -10.33 10.03 -0.66
N ALA A 68 -9.22 9.41 -1.04
CA ALA A 68 -8.12 10.07 -1.72
C ALA A 68 -8.40 10.13 -3.23
N ILE A 69 -8.29 11.33 -3.81
CA ILE A 69 -8.54 11.56 -5.24
C ILE A 69 -7.27 12.09 -5.88
N PHE A 70 -6.83 11.43 -6.96
CA PHE A 70 -5.71 11.85 -7.79
C PHE A 70 -6.17 12.05 -9.23
N ILE A 71 -5.56 13.02 -9.90
CA ILE A 71 -5.76 13.28 -11.33
C ILE A 71 -4.42 13.12 -12.06
N CYS A 72 -4.42 12.37 -13.15
CA CYS A 72 -3.30 12.24 -14.07
C CYS A 72 -3.71 12.86 -15.39
N GLY A 73 -3.15 14.03 -15.71
CA GLY A 73 -3.48 14.79 -16.91
C GLY A 73 -2.33 14.86 -17.89
N VAL A 74 -2.67 14.99 -19.17
CA VAL A 74 -1.73 15.22 -20.27
C VAL A 74 -2.07 16.56 -20.91
N ASP A 75 -1.10 17.46 -21.02
CA ASP A 75 -1.28 18.74 -21.72
C ASP A 75 -0.99 18.65 -23.23
N ASP A 76 -1.15 19.76 -23.94
CA ASP A 76 -0.93 19.87 -25.38
C ASP A 76 0.53 19.65 -25.82
N THR A 77 1.48 19.77 -24.87
CA THR A 77 2.89 19.41 -25.09
C THR A 77 3.17 17.93 -24.88
N LEU A 78 2.13 17.13 -24.58
CA LEU A 78 2.22 15.72 -24.21
C LEU A 78 2.96 15.48 -22.88
N THR A 79 3.04 16.50 -22.03
CA THR A 79 3.61 16.35 -20.69
C THR A 79 2.56 15.74 -19.76
N VAL A 80 2.93 14.62 -19.14
CA VAL A 80 2.10 13.93 -18.15
C VAL A 80 2.36 14.52 -16.76
N THR A 81 1.30 14.84 -16.04
CA THR A 81 1.36 15.32 -14.65
C THR A 81 0.37 14.58 -13.78
N GLU A 82 0.84 14.16 -12.61
CA GLU A 82 0.04 13.49 -11.58
C GLU A 82 -0.11 14.43 -10.39
N GLU A 83 -1.34 14.81 -10.06
CA GLU A 83 -1.63 15.74 -8.98
C GLU A 83 -2.60 15.12 -7.98
N PHE A 84 -2.38 15.45 -6.72
CA PHE A 84 -3.32 15.15 -5.64
C PHE A 84 -4.42 16.21 -5.64
N VAL A 85 -5.68 15.78 -5.72
CA VAL A 85 -6.83 16.69 -5.78
C VAL A 85 -7.30 17.02 -4.38
N GLU A 86 -7.73 16.00 -3.63
CA GLU A 86 -8.34 16.20 -2.32
C GLU A 86 -8.37 14.89 -1.53
N LEU A 87 -8.36 15.01 -0.20
CA LEU A 87 -8.75 13.94 0.73
C LEU A 87 -10.13 14.29 1.26
N VAL A 88 -11.15 13.54 0.85
CA VAL A 88 -12.53 13.84 1.23
C VAL A 88 -12.95 12.92 2.38
N PRO A 89 -13.26 13.46 3.58
CA PRO A 89 -13.78 12.66 4.68
C PRO A 89 -15.20 12.18 4.36
N MET A 90 -15.44 10.89 4.53
CA MET A 90 -16.73 10.24 4.37
C MET A 90 -17.40 10.13 5.74
N THR A 91 -18.16 11.16 6.13
CA THR A 91 -18.62 11.36 7.51
C THR A 91 -19.80 10.49 7.94
N ASP A 92 -20.61 9.99 7.00
CA ASP A 92 -21.81 9.20 7.31
C ASP A 92 -21.72 7.77 6.75
N THR A 93 -21.74 7.62 5.44
CA THR A 93 -21.70 6.33 4.74
C THR A 93 -20.69 6.34 3.61
N THR A 94 -20.19 5.14 3.27
CA THR A 94 -19.27 4.91 2.13
C THR A 94 -20.00 4.18 1.00
N THR A 95 -21.25 4.55 0.73
CA THR A 95 -21.94 3.94 -0.41
C THR A 95 -21.34 4.44 -1.71
N ALA A 96 -21.54 3.67 -2.78
CA ALA A 96 -21.11 4.07 -4.11
C ALA A 96 -21.69 5.43 -4.56
N ALA A 97 -22.86 5.83 -4.05
CA ALA A 97 -23.46 7.12 -4.35
C ALA A 97 -22.74 8.26 -3.62
N ASP A 98 -22.35 8.04 -2.36
CA ASP A 98 -21.63 9.03 -1.56
C ASP A 98 -20.24 9.28 -2.15
N ILE A 99 -19.50 8.19 -2.44
CA ILE A 99 -18.17 8.25 -3.05
C ILE A 99 -18.24 8.96 -4.41
N PHE A 100 -19.25 8.62 -5.23
CA PHE A 100 -19.43 9.28 -6.52
C PHE A 100 -19.74 10.78 -6.37
N THR A 101 -20.56 11.16 -5.40
CA THR A 101 -20.91 12.57 -5.13
C THR A 101 -19.68 13.35 -4.66
N ALA A 102 -18.90 12.79 -3.73
CA ALA A 102 -17.63 13.35 -3.28
C ALA A 102 -16.64 13.53 -4.43
N LEU A 103 -16.48 12.50 -5.26
CA LEU A 103 -15.60 12.52 -6.42
C LEU A 103 -15.99 13.60 -7.44
N VAL A 104 -17.26 13.66 -7.82
CA VAL A 104 -17.76 14.66 -8.77
C VAL A 104 -17.59 16.06 -8.19
N GLY A 105 -17.94 16.27 -6.92
CA GLY A 105 -17.78 17.56 -6.24
C GLY A 105 -16.33 18.04 -6.22
N ALA A 106 -15.36 17.16 -5.93
CA ALA A 106 -13.94 17.50 -5.93
C ALA A 106 -13.44 17.86 -7.34
N LEU A 107 -13.80 17.07 -8.35
CA LEU A 107 -13.40 17.32 -9.74
C LEU A 107 -14.05 18.58 -10.34
N ASP A 108 -15.32 18.83 -10.00
CA ASP A 108 -16.03 20.04 -10.42
C ASP A 108 -15.43 21.29 -9.75
N ARG A 109 -14.99 21.20 -8.48
CA ARG A 109 -14.29 22.30 -7.78
C ARG A 109 -12.99 22.70 -8.47
N VAL A 110 -12.21 21.75 -8.97
CA VAL A 110 -10.97 22.05 -9.72
C VAL A 110 -11.23 22.40 -11.19
N GLY A 111 -12.48 22.27 -11.67
CA GLY A 111 -12.91 22.73 -12.98
C GLY A 111 -12.49 21.81 -14.12
N VAL A 112 -12.54 20.48 -13.94
CA VAL A 112 -12.26 19.53 -15.04
C VAL A 112 -13.24 19.69 -16.19
N ASP A 113 -12.74 19.52 -17.42
CA ASP A 113 -13.59 19.30 -18.60
C ASP A 113 -13.91 17.82 -18.73
N TRP A 114 -15.07 17.39 -18.23
CA TRP A 114 -15.52 15.99 -18.27
C TRP A 114 -15.48 15.34 -19.66
N SER A 115 -15.52 16.13 -20.74
CA SER A 115 -15.40 15.58 -22.10
C SER A 115 -14.01 14.98 -22.39
N ARG A 116 -13.01 15.36 -21.59
CA ARG A 116 -11.60 14.94 -21.70
C ARG A 116 -11.22 13.81 -20.74
N ALA A 117 -12.15 13.32 -19.92
CA ALA A 117 -11.88 12.18 -19.04
C ALA A 117 -11.74 10.89 -19.87
N VAL A 118 -10.68 10.12 -19.58
CA VAL A 118 -10.30 8.91 -20.34
C VAL A 118 -10.42 7.65 -19.50
N SER A 119 -10.13 7.72 -18.20
CA SER A 119 -10.19 6.54 -17.34
C SER A 119 -10.41 6.82 -15.86
N LEU A 120 -10.86 5.78 -15.15
CA LEU A 120 -10.95 5.72 -13.69
C LEU A 120 -10.24 4.47 -13.17
N ALA A 121 -9.35 4.66 -12.20
CA ALA A 121 -8.70 3.58 -11.46
C ALA A 121 -9.26 3.50 -10.04
N THR A 122 -9.59 2.29 -9.58
CA THR A 122 -10.10 2.02 -8.23
C THR A 122 -9.46 0.77 -7.63
N ASP A 123 -9.60 0.56 -6.32
CA ASP A 123 -9.17 -0.65 -5.60
C ASP A 123 -10.01 -1.90 -5.94
N GLY A 124 -11.05 -1.79 -6.77
CA GLY A 124 -11.90 -2.90 -7.15
C GLY A 124 -12.91 -3.34 -6.09
N ALA A 125 -13.10 -2.58 -5.00
CA ALA A 125 -14.09 -2.92 -3.97
C ALA A 125 -15.53 -2.99 -4.55
N PRO A 126 -16.44 -3.77 -3.95
CA PRO A 126 -17.80 -3.92 -4.48
C PRO A 126 -18.56 -2.61 -4.70
N SER A 127 -18.35 -1.60 -3.84
CA SER A 127 -18.90 -0.24 -3.99
C SER A 127 -18.33 0.49 -5.22
N MET A 128 -17.11 0.18 -5.63
CA MET A 128 -16.46 0.80 -6.79
C MET A 128 -16.92 0.17 -8.11
N ILE A 129 -16.92 -1.17 -8.21
CA ILE A 129 -17.11 -1.90 -9.48
C ILE A 129 -18.52 -2.46 -9.69
N GLY A 130 -19.46 -2.22 -8.77
CA GLY A 130 -20.81 -2.76 -8.84
C GLY A 130 -21.55 -2.42 -10.15
N LYS A 131 -22.04 -3.44 -10.86
CA LYS A 131 -22.61 -3.29 -12.22
C LYS A 131 -23.76 -2.27 -12.33
N LYS A 132 -24.62 -2.18 -11.32
CA LYS A 132 -25.83 -1.34 -11.33
C LYS A 132 -25.66 0.02 -10.64
N ALA A 133 -24.81 0.09 -9.63
CA ALA A 133 -24.75 1.24 -8.73
C ALA A 133 -23.33 1.61 -8.30
N GLY A 134 -22.30 0.93 -8.81
CA GLY A 134 -20.92 1.20 -8.44
C GLY A 134 -20.42 2.54 -8.97
N VAL A 135 -19.40 3.09 -8.32
CA VAL A 135 -18.77 4.37 -8.70
C VAL A 135 -18.35 4.37 -10.16
N VAL A 136 -17.73 3.28 -10.63
CA VAL A 136 -17.30 3.11 -12.02
C VAL A 136 -18.47 3.18 -13.00
N THR A 137 -19.61 2.58 -12.66
CA THR A 137 -20.82 2.63 -13.49
C THR A 137 -21.36 4.06 -13.56
N LYS A 138 -21.51 4.74 -12.42
CA LYS A 138 -21.99 6.12 -12.35
C LYS A 138 -21.06 7.10 -13.08
N PHE A 139 -19.75 6.91 -12.95
CA PHE A 139 -18.75 7.70 -13.66
C PHE A 139 -18.88 7.54 -15.17
N ARG A 140 -19.04 6.29 -15.65
CA ARG A 140 -19.28 6.00 -17.08
C ARG A 140 -20.55 6.69 -17.58
N GLU A 141 -21.65 6.64 -16.83
CA GLU A 141 -22.91 7.31 -17.20
C GLU A 141 -22.73 8.83 -17.33
N LYS A 142 -22.02 9.48 -16.39
CA LYS A 142 -21.70 10.91 -16.47
C LYS A 142 -20.85 11.25 -17.69
N LEU A 143 -19.87 10.40 -18.03
CA LEU A 143 -19.06 10.61 -19.24
C LEU A 143 -19.87 10.45 -20.52
N GLN A 144 -20.78 9.47 -20.58
CA GLN A 144 -21.67 9.30 -21.73
C GLN A 144 -22.46 10.58 -22.01
N SER A 145 -22.97 11.25 -20.97
CA SER A 145 -23.65 12.54 -21.11
C SER A 145 -22.72 13.68 -21.56
N ALA A 146 -21.44 13.65 -21.19
CA ALA A 146 -20.48 14.73 -21.48
C ALA A 146 -19.77 14.60 -22.83
N ASN A 147 -19.49 13.38 -23.30
CA ASN A 147 -18.67 13.14 -24.50
C ASN A 147 -19.31 12.23 -25.56
N GLY A 148 -20.58 11.86 -25.40
CA GLY A 148 -21.31 11.06 -26.40
C GLY A 148 -20.91 9.59 -26.44
N GLY A 149 -20.26 9.08 -25.39
CA GLY A 149 -19.89 7.67 -25.27
C GLY A 149 -18.55 7.31 -25.92
N ARG A 150 -17.57 8.22 -25.89
CA ARG A 150 -16.18 7.87 -26.20
C ARG A 150 -15.68 6.74 -25.29
N ASP A 151 -14.67 6.02 -25.75
CA ASP A 151 -14.04 4.94 -25.00
C ASP A 151 -13.58 5.43 -23.61
N PHE A 152 -14.05 4.73 -22.59
CA PHE A 152 -13.73 4.97 -21.19
C PHE A 152 -13.13 3.72 -20.57
N TRP A 153 -11.91 3.85 -20.05
CA TRP A 153 -11.17 2.74 -19.48
C TRP A 153 -11.33 2.67 -17.97
N THR A 154 -11.46 1.46 -17.46
CA THR A 154 -11.60 1.22 -16.02
C THR A 154 -10.48 0.31 -15.57
N PHE A 155 -9.68 0.79 -14.62
CA PHE A 155 -8.55 0.04 -14.10
C PHE A 155 -8.81 -0.38 -12.67
N HIS A 156 -8.54 -1.66 -12.39
CA HIS A 156 -8.44 -2.16 -11.02
C HIS A 156 -6.98 -2.04 -10.62
N CYS A 157 -6.71 -1.43 -9.46
CA CYS A 157 -5.39 -1.30 -8.87
C CYS A 157 -4.62 -2.64 -8.93
N ILE A 158 -3.52 -2.64 -9.68
CA ILE A 158 -2.71 -3.85 -9.93
C ILE A 158 -2.10 -4.39 -8.64
N LEU A 159 -1.80 -3.52 -7.67
CA LEU A 159 -1.30 -3.92 -6.35
C LEU A 159 -2.39 -4.63 -5.54
N HIS A 160 -3.64 -4.19 -5.65
CA HIS A 160 -4.76 -4.88 -5.02
C HIS A 160 -5.00 -6.24 -5.68
N GLN A 161 -4.95 -6.31 -7.02
CA GLN A 161 -5.06 -7.58 -7.75
C GLN A 161 -3.97 -8.58 -7.37
N GLU A 162 -2.71 -8.14 -7.27
CA GLU A 162 -1.59 -8.98 -6.83
C GLU A 162 -1.82 -9.49 -5.40
N ALA A 163 -2.24 -8.63 -4.48
CA ALA A 163 -2.58 -9.02 -3.11
C ALA A 163 -3.76 -10.02 -3.04
N LEU A 164 -4.75 -9.88 -3.93
CA LEU A 164 -5.84 -10.85 -4.07
C LEU A 164 -5.34 -12.20 -4.59
N CYS A 165 -4.42 -12.22 -5.55
CA CYS A 165 -3.81 -13.46 -6.04
C CYS A 165 -3.08 -14.22 -4.91
N CYS A 166 -2.45 -13.51 -3.98
CA CYS A 166 -1.79 -14.12 -2.82
C CYS A 166 -2.75 -14.91 -1.92
N LYS A 167 -4.04 -14.53 -1.86
CA LYS A 167 -5.05 -15.27 -1.09
C LYS A 167 -5.29 -16.68 -1.64
N SER A 168 -4.91 -16.96 -2.88
CA SER A 168 -5.01 -18.29 -3.49
C SER A 168 -4.04 -19.31 -2.89
N LEU A 169 -2.99 -18.86 -2.18
CA LEU A 169 -1.97 -19.75 -1.61
C LEU A 169 -2.48 -20.65 -0.46
N LYS A 170 -3.71 -20.43 0.07
CA LYS A 170 -4.36 -21.26 1.12
C LYS A 170 -3.42 -21.64 2.28
N MET A 171 -2.91 -20.63 2.97
CA MET A 171 -1.84 -20.74 3.96
C MET A 171 -2.31 -20.70 5.42
N ASP A 172 -3.57 -21.08 5.66
CA ASP A 172 -4.21 -20.84 6.96
C ASP A 172 -3.57 -21.67 8.10
N ASN A 173 -3.05 -22.85 7.79
CA ASN A 173 -2.36 -23.72 8.76
C ASN A 173 -1.13 -23.03 9.37
N VAL A 174 -0.29 -22.39 8.56
CA VAL A 174 0.91 -21.70 9.03
C VAL A 174 0.55 -20.31 9.58
N MET A 175 -0.24 -19.53 8.83
CA MET A 175 -0.57 -18.15 9.21
C MET A 175 -1.30 -18.07 10.54
N LYS A 176 -2.17 -19.03 10.86
CA LYS A 176 -2.87 -19.07 12.15
C LYS A 176 -1.89 -19.16 13.32
N VAL A 177 -0.91 -20.06 13.23
CA VAL A 177 0.11 -20.26 14.28
C VAL A 177 0.99 -19.02 14.39
N VAL A 178 1.50 -18.51 13.27
CA VAL A 178 2.33 -17.29 13.24
C VAL A 178 1.61 -16.11 13.87
N ILE A 179 0.36 -15.84 13.47
CA ILE A 179 -0.43 -14.72 13.99
C ILE A 179 -0.70 -14.90 15.49
N GLN A 180 -1.09 -16.09 15.93
CA GLN A 180 -1.35 -16.36 17.35
C GLN A 180 -0.12 -16.13 18.22
N THR A 181 1.03 -16.65 17.79
CA THR A 181 2.30 -16.50 18.51
C THR A 181 2.78 -15.06 18.51
N VAL A 182 2.78 -14.38 17.37
CA VAL A 182 3.16 -12.96 17.26
C VAL A 182 2.24 -12.09 18.11
N ASN A 183 0.93 -12.31 18.08
CA ASN A 183 -0.03 -11.57 18.90
C ASN A 183 0.21 -11.81 20.39
N PHE A 184 0.51 -13.04 20.82
CA PHE A 184 0.81 -13.32 22.22
C PHE A 184 2.04 -12.55 22.71
N ILE A 185 3.10 -12.48 21.88
CA ILE A 185 4.32 -11.75 22.20
C ILE A 185 4.06 -10.23 22.19
N ARG A 186 3.39 -9.72 21.16
CA ARG A 186 3.30 -8.29 20.85
C ARG A 186 2.14 -7.55 21.51
N SER A 187 1.02 -8.21 21.79
CA SER A 187 -0.19 -7.56 22.33
C SER A 187 -0.01 -7.09 23.78
N ARG A 188 0.83 -7.78 24.56
CA ARG A 188 1.11 -7.43 25.95
C ARG A 188 2.46 -6.74 26.06
N SER A 189 2.46 -5.53 26.61
CA SER A 189 3.68 -4.72 26.78
C SER A 189 4.77 -5.44 27.58
N LEU A 190 4.38 -6.24 28.59
CA LEU A 190 5.31 -7.05 29.38
C LEU A 190 5.96 -8.15 28.52
N ASN A 191 5.16 -8.92 27.77
CA ASN A 191 5.67 -9.99 26.93
C ASN A 191 6.64 -9.45 25.87
N HIS A 192 6.27 -8.35 25.22
CA HIS A 192 7.11 -7.70 24.22
C HIS A 192 8.46 -7.25 24.81
N ARG A 193 8.46 -6.59 25.99
CA ARG A 193 9.71 -6.18 26.65
C ARG A 193 10.57 -7.37 27.08
N GLN A 194 9.95 -8.44 27.57
CA GLN A 194 10.68 -9.64 27.99
C GLN A 194 11.28 -10.35 26.78
N PHE A 195 10.55 -10.45 25.67
CA PHE A 195 11.08 -10.99 24.42
C PHE A 195 12.22 -10.11 23.87
N ASP A 196 12.07 -8.78 23.87
CA ASP A 196 13.14 -7.87 23.47
C ASP A 196 14.39 -8.00 24.37
N SER A 197 14.22 -8.29 25.66
CA SER A 197 15.34 -8.58 26.57
C SER A 197 16.07 -9.85 26.16
N LEU A 198 15.32 -10.93 25.90
CA LEU A 198 15.87 -12.20 25.42
C LEU A 198 16.66 -12.01 24.11
N LEU A 199 16.13 -11.21 23.18
CA LEU A 199 16.83 -10.90 21.92
C LEU A 199 18.14 -10.15 22.17
N ARG A 200 18.15 -9.16 23.08
CA ARG A 200 19.36 -8.41 23.43
C ARG A 200 20.43 -9.28 24.09
N GLU A 201 20.03 -10.26 24.90
CA GLU A 201 20.96 -11.22 25.51
C GLU A 201 21.66 -12.09 24.47
N LYS A 202 21.04 -12.29 23.30
CA LYS A 202 21.61 -13.00 22.15
C LYS A 202 22.22 -12.08 21.09
N ASP A 203 22.46 -10.81 21.40
CA ASP A 203 22.96 -9.78 20.46
C ASP A 203 22.08 -9.57 19.21
N LEU A 204 20.78 -9.89 19.30
CA LEU A 204 19.80 -9.68 18.23
C LEU A 204 19.12 -8.31 18.41
N ILE A 205 19.39 -7.40 17.47
CA ILE A 205 18.94 -5.99 17.56
C ILE A 205 17.49 -5.81 17.05
N TYR A 206 17.00 -6.73 16.23
CA TYR A 206 15.71 -6.58 15.54
C TYR A 206 14.65 -7.55 16.09
N GLY A 207 13.60 -7.00 16.71
CA GLY A 207 12.47 -7.78 17.22
C GLY A 207 11.39 -8.10 16.18
N LEU A 208 10.35 -8.81 16.62
CA LEU A 208 9.19 -9.15 15.81
C LEU A 208 8.34 -7.91 15.50
N PRO A 209 8.02 -7.61 14.22
CA PRO A 209 7.07 -6.55 13.89
C PRO A 209 5.65 -6.91 14.36
N TYR A 210 4.85 -5.89 14.69
CA TYR A 210 3.43 -6.10 14.99
C TYR A 210 2.69 -6.50 13.70
N HIS A 211 1.89 -7.56 13.74
CA HIS A 211 1.08 -7.95 12.60
C HIS A 211 -0.11 -6.99 12.46
N THR A 212 -0.16 -6.24 11.35
CA THR A 212 -1.36 -5.52 10.93
C THR A 212 -1.95 -6.25 9.72
N GLU A 213 -3.24 -6.58 9.75
CA GLU A 213 -3.94 -7.26 8.66
C GLU A 213 -3.93 -6.49 7.34
N VAL A 214 -3.64 -5.19 7.41
CA VAL A 214 -3.95 -4.18 6.39
C VAL A 214 -3.07 -4.26 5.14
N ARG A 215 -1.87 -4.89 5.17
CA ARG A 215 -0.97 -4.90 3.99
C ARG A 215 -0.21 -6.23 3.82
N TRP A 216 -0.22 -6.78 2.60
CA TRP A 216 0.50 -8.02 2.28
C TRP A 216 2.02 -7.91 2.54
N LEU A 217 2.62 -6.76 2.24
CA LEU A 217 4.03 -6.46 2.52
C LEU A 217 4.39 -6.64 4.01
N SER A 218 3.48 -6.32 4.94
CA SER A 218 3.73 -6.55 6.37
C SER A 218 3.63 -8.03 6.75
N ARG A 219 2.83 -8.84 6.04
CA ARG A 219 2.74 -10.29 6.30
C ARG A 219 4.03 -11.01 5.94
N GLY A 220 4.60 -10.74 4.76
CA GLY A 220 5.89 -11.32 4.38
C GLY A 220 7.03 -10.92 5.31
N ALA A 221 7.04 -9.66 5.78
CA ALA A 221 8.02 -9.21 6.77
C ALA A 221 7.87 -9.92 8.13
N VAL A 222 6.63 -10.13 8.60
CA VAL A 222 6.35 -10.92 9.81
C VAL A 222 6.81 -12.37 9.62
N LEU A 223 6.49 -13.02 8.50
CA LEU A 223 6.89 -14.40 8.22
C LEU A 223 8.41 -14.56 8.22
N ARG A 224 9.13 -13.70 7.49
CA ARG A 224 10.59 -13.70 7.46
C ARG A 224 11.17 -13.60 8.88
N ARG A 225 10.71 -12.62 9.67
CA ARG A 225 11.19 -12.44 11.05
C ARG A 225 10.82 -13.58 11.98
N PHE A 226 9.64 -14.16 11.82
CA PHE A 226 9.20 -15.31 12.58
C PHE A 226 10.07 -16.54 12.31
N PHE A 227 10.43 -16.78 11.05
CA PHE A 227 11.33 -17.86 10.65
C PHE A 227 12.76 -17.65 11.16
N ASP A 228 13.27 -16.42 11.05
CA ASP A 228 14.62 -16.07 11.49
C ASP A 228 14.78 -16.21 13.02
N LEU A 229 13.74 -15.88 13.78
CA LEU A 229 13.72 -15.90 15.26
C LEU A 229 13.06 -17.15 15.85
N ARG A 230 12.87 -18.22 15.05
CA ARG A 230 12.09 -19.40 15.48
C ARG A 230 12.60 -20.04 16.78
N GLU A 231 13.91 -20.08 16.98
CA GLU A 231 14.55 -20.66 18.18
C GLU A 231 14.29 -19.79 19.42
N GLU A 232 14.40 -18.47 19.29
CA GLU A 232 14.08 -17.51 20.35
C GLU A 232 12.59 -17.52 20.69
N ILE A 233 11.74 -17.64 19.66
CA ILE A 233 10.30 -17.71 19.82
C ILE A 233 9.93 -19.00 20.55
N GLU A 234 10.48 -20.14 20.15
CA GLU A 234 10.27 -21.42 20.82
C GLU A 234 10.65 -21.34 22.30
N GLN A 235 11.88 -20.92 22.59
CA GLN A 235 12.38 -20.75 23.95
C GLN A 235 11.45 -19.84 24.79
N PHE A 236 11.12 -18.67 24.26
CA PHE A 236 10.26 -17.72 24.97
C PHE A 236 8.86 -18.28 25.23
N MET A 237 8.30 -18.98 24.25
CA MET A 237 6.95 -19.54 24.35
C MET A 237 6.89 -20.71 25.34
N GLU A 238 7.95 -21.51 25.43
CA GLU A 238 8.12 -22.54 26.46
C GLU A 238 8.18 -21.95 27.87
N GLU A 239 9.01 -20.92 28.08
CA GLU A 239 9.12 -20.21 29.37
C GLU A 239 7.78 -19.60 29.81
N LYS A 240 6.90 -19.25 28.87
CA LYS A 240 5.55 -18.74 29.13
C LYS A 240 4.49 -19.84 29.28
N GLY A 241 4.88 -21.12 29.22
CA GLY A 241 3.97 -22.26 29.34
C GLY A 241 3.02 -22.40 28.15
N LYS A 242 3.43 -21.93 26.96
CA LYS A 242 2.64 -21.99 25.72
C LYS A 242 3.49 -22.50 24.56
N PRO A 243 4.00 -23.74 24.59
CA PRO A 243 4.88 -24.25 23.55
C PRO A 243 4.22 -24.18 22.16
N VAL A 244 5.01 -23.83 21.15
CA VAL A 244 4.59 -23.83 19.73
C VAL A 244 4.96 -25.20 19.16
N LEU A 245 4.07 -26.18 19.33
CA LEU A 245 4.34 -27.59 19.01
C LEU A 245 4.65 -27.80 17.52
N GLU A 246 4.16 -26.91 16.65
CA GLU A 246 4.35 -26.97 15.21
C GLU A 246 5.82 -26.85 14.78
N PHE A 247 6.69 -26.23 15.59
CA PHE A 247 8.13 -26.20 15.32
C PHE A 247 8.79 -27.59 15.30
N HIS A 248 8.17 -28.57 15.97
CA HIS A 248 8.65 -29.95 15.99
C HIS A 248 8.16 -30.78 14.79
N SER A 249 7.28 -30.23 13.95
CA SER A 249 6.79 -30.88 12.73
C SER A 249 7.67 -30.50 11.54
N ALA A 250 8.37 -31.49 10.98
CA ALA A 250 9.18 -31.28 9.78
C ALA A 250 8.33 -30.75 8.60
N GLU A 251 7.12 -31.29 8.42
CA GLU A 251 6.18 -30.85 7.39
C GLU A 251 5.79 -29.38 7.59
N TRP A 252 5.44 -29.00 8.82
CA TRP A 252 5.04 -27.61 9.09
C TRP A 252 6.21 -26.63 8.93
N MET A 253 7.42 -27.04 9.31
CA MET A 253 8.63 -26.25 9.10
C MET A 253 8.94 -26.05 7.62
N GLN A 254 8.73 -27.06 6.78
CA GLN A 254 8.84 -26.95 5.33
C GLN A 254 7.79 -26.00 4.76
N ASP A 255 6.53 -26.12 5.20
CA ASP A 255 5.46 -25.19 4.81
C ASP A 255 5.83 -23.75 5.16
N LEU A 256 6.25 -23.49 6.42
CA LEU A 256 6.69 -22.16 6.86
C LEU A 256 7.83 -21.63 5.99
N ALA A 257 8.85 -22.45 5.74
CA ALA A 257 10.02 -22.07 4.95
C ALA A 257 9.63 -21.72 3.50
N PHE A 258 8.78 -22.54 2.88
CA PHE A 258 8.21 -22.27 1.56
C PHE A 258 7.42 -20.96 1.54
N MET A 259 6.59 -20.71 2.57
CA MET A 259 5.79 -19.47 2.65
C MET A 259 6.68 -18.24 2.69
N VAL A 260 7.73 -18.30 3.51
CA VAL A 260 8.68 -17.21 3.67
C VAL A 260 9.32 -16.84 2.33
N ASP A 261 9.76 -17.82 1.55
CA ASP A 261 10.38 -17.59 0.25
C ASP A 261 9.38 -17.13 -0.82
N VAL A 262 8.21 -17.77 -0.94
CA VAL A 262 7.21 -17.37 -1.94
C VAL A 262 6.64 -15.98 -1.66
N THR A 263 6.44 -15.62 -0.38
CA THR A 263 6.01 -14.28 0.00
C THR A 263 7.08 -13.22 -0.27
N GLU A 264 8.37 -13.56 -0.18
CA GLU A 264 9.45 -12.67 -0.62
C GLU A 264 9.43 -12.43 -2.13
N HIS A 265 9.21 -13.47 -2.93
CA HIS A 265 9.05 -13.33 -4.38
C HIS A 265 7.87 -12.43 -4.76
N LEU A 266 6.74 -12.60 -4.08
CA LEU A 266 5.55 -11.75 -4.24
C LEU A 266 5.83 -10.30 -3.82
N ASN A 267 6.51 -10.08 -2.70
CA ASN A 267 6.93 -8.75 -2.26
C ASN A 267 7.86 -8.07 -3.27
N ASN A 268 8.74 -8.83 -3.92
CA ASN A 268 9.61 -8.31 -4.96
C ASN A 268 8.82 -7.90 -6.20
N LEU A 269 7.84 -8.70 -6.63
CA LEU A 269 6.89 -8.30 -7.67
C LEU A 269 6.13 -7.03 -7.27
N ASN A 270 5.57 -6.98 -6.06
CA ASN A 270 4.81 -5.84 -5.56
C ASN A 270 5.65 -4.55 -5.61
N LYS A 271 6.91 -4.58 -5.16
CA LYS A 271 7.85 -3.44 -5.30
C LYS A 271 8.10 -3.06 -6.77
N GLN A 272 8.20 -4.04 -7.67
CA GLN A 272 8.32 -3.80 -9.11
C GLN A 272 7.06 -3.20 -9.74
N LEU A 273 5.89 -3.35 -9.12
CA LEU A 273 4.64 -2.74 -9.58
C LEU A 273 4.40 -1.36 -8.95
N GLN A 274 5.14 -0.98 -7.92
CA GLN A 274 5.06 0.35 -7.29
C GLN A 274 5.96 1.38 -7.97
N GLY A 275 5.64 2.66 -7.79
CA GLY A 275 6.47 3.78 -8.22
C GLY A 275 5.85 4.57 -9.37
N ARG A 276 6.42 5.75 -9.63
CA ARG A 276 5.97 6.68 -10.66
C ARG A 276 6.62 6.38 -12.01
N ASN A 277 6.09 6.97 -13.08
CA ASN A 277 6.66 6.95 -14.44
C ASN A 277 6.80 5.56 -15.05
N LYS A 278 5.84 4.66 -14.76
CA LYS A 278 5.74 3.33 -15.36
C LYS A 278 4.65 3.28 -16.42
N VAL A 279 4.96 2.65 -17.54
CA VAL A 279 4.02 2.46 -18.64
C VAL A 279 3.42 1.05 -18.62
N VAL A 280 2.26 0.89 -19.27
CA VAL A 280 1.50 -0.38 -19.30
C VAL A 280 2.35 -1.58 -19.74
N THR A 281 3.26 -1.39 -20.70
CA THR A 281 4.15 -2.47 -21.17
C THR A 281 5.09 -2.96 -20.06
N GLN A 282 5.62 -2.08 -19.21
CA GLN A 282 6.47 -2.48 -18.08
C GLN A 282 5.70 -3.29 -17.03
N TYR A 283 4.45 -2.92 -16.75
CA TYR A 283 3.58 -3.71 -15.87
C TYR A 283 3.31 -5.09 -16.46
N TYR A 284 2.96 -5.15 -17.75
CA TYR A 284 2.74 -6.40 -18.46
C TYR A 284 3.98 -7.31 -18.44
N ASP A 285 5.16 -6.76 -18.72
CA ASP A 285 6.42 -7.51 -18.73
C ASP A 285 6.76 -8.04 -17.33
N SER A 286 6.54 -7.24 -16.28
CA SER A 286 6.77 -7.65 -14.89
C SER A 286 5.89 -8.84 -14.50
N ILE A 287 4.58 -8.76 -14.79
CA ILE A 287 3.62 -9.84 -14.53
C ILE A 287 3.96 -11.08 -15.37
N ARG A 288 4.25 -10.91 -16.66
CA ARG A 288 4.60 -12.02 -17.56
C ARG A 288 5.88 -12.72 -17.11
N SER A 289 6.92 -11.96 -16.75
CA SER A 289 8.16 -12.50 -16.21
C SER A 289 7.91 -13.28 -14.92
N PHE A 290 7.08 -12.76 -14.01
CA PHE A 290 6.74 -13.45 -12.78
C PHE A 290 5.99 -14.76 -13.02
N LYS A 291 5.03 -14.79 -13.95
CA LYS A 291 4.33 -16.02 -14.33
C LYS A 291 5.27 -17.08 -14.90
N LEU A 292 6.23 -16.68 -15.74
CA LEU A 292 7.24 -17.60 -16.26
C LEU A 292 8.15 -18.15 -15.15
N LYS A 293 8.53 -17.30 -14.18
CA LYS A 293 9.28 -17.72 -13.00
C LYS A 293 8.50 -18.74 -12.16
N LEU A 294 7.21 -18.52 -11.93
CA LEU A 294 6.37 -19.49 -11.19
C LEU A 294 6.37 -20.87 -11.88
N SER A 295 6.21 -20.94 -13.20
CA SER A 295 6.25 -22.22 -13.92
C SER A 295 7.62 -22.91 -13.86
N LEU A 296 8.71 -22.11 -13.91
CA LEU A 296 10.06 -22.63 -13.74
C LEU A 296 10.25 -23.22 -12.33
N TRP A 297 9.87 -22.46 -11.31
CA TRP A 297 9.96 -22.85 -9.90
C TRP A 297 9.15 -24.09 -9.58
N GLU A 298 7.93 -24.19 -10.10
CA GLU A 298 7.09 -25.39 -9.98
C GLU A 298 7.80 -26.62 -10.58
N THR A 299 8.38 -26.49 -11.78
CA THR A 299 9.11 -27.57 -12.43
C THR A 299 10.35 -28.00 -11.63
N GLN A 300 11.11 -27.03 -11.11
CA GLN A 300 12.29 -27.30 -10.30
C GLN A 300 11.96 -27.97 -8.98
N LEU A 301 10.94 -27.47 -8.26
CA LEU A 301 10.48 -28.07 -7.00
C LEU A 301 9.97 -29.50 -7.21
N ALA A 302 9.23 -29.76 -8.29
CA ALA A 302 8.80 -31.12 -8.65
C ALA A 302 10.00 -32.06 -8.93
N GLY A 303 11.11 -31.50 -9.41
CA GLY A 303 12.39 -32.19 -9.60
C GLY A 303 13.28 -32.25 -8.34
N GLY A 304 12.83 -31.74 -7.19
CA GLY A 304 13.59 -31.69 -5.94
C GLY A 304 14.62 -30.55 -5.87
N ASP A 305 14.61 -29.59 -6.80
CA ASP A 305 15.49 -28.43 -6.81
C ASP A 305 14.82 -27.21 -6.14
N ALA A 306 15.28 -26.90 -4.92
CA ALA A 306 14.83 -25.74 -4.15
C ALA A 306 15.76 -24.51 -4.31
N ALA A 307 16.52 -24.37 -5.40
CA ALA A 307 17.48 -23.28 -5.59
C ALA A 307 16.89 -21.86 -5.41
N HIS A 308 15.62 -21.65 -5.74
CA HIS A 308 14.93 -20.37 -5.58
C HIS A 308 14.16 -20.22 -4.26
N PHE A 309 14.27 -21.21 -3.38
CA PHE A 309 13.62 -21.27 -2.07
C PHE A 309 14.69 -21.55 -1.00
N PRO A 310 15.53 -20.56 -0.66
CA PRO A 310 16.67 -20.75 0.24
C PRO A 310 16.26 -21.20 1.64
N CYS A 311 15.15 -20.70 2.20
CA CYS A 311 14.65 -21.19 3.48
C CYS A 311 14.20 -22.63 3.38
N LEU A 312 13.44 -22.98 2.35
CA LEU A 312 12.99 -24.36 2.15
C LEU A 312 14.19 -25.30 2.00
N LYS A 313 15.18 -24.90 1.19
CA LYS A 313 16.42 -25.65 1.02
C LYS A 313 17.16 -25.87 2.34
N ASN A 314 17.22 -24.86 3.21
CA ASN A 314 17.89 -24.97 4.51
C ASN A 314 17.15 -25.90 5.48
N VAL A 315 15.82 -25.99 5.39
CA VAL A 315 15.01 -26.88 6.24
C VAL A 315 14.97 -28.32 5.71
N CYS A 316 15.12 -28.50 4.40
CA CYS A 316 15.12 -29.81 3.74
C CYS A 316 16.52 -30.45 3.62
N ALA A 317 17.59 -29.73 3.95
CA ALA A 317 18.98 -30.21 3.93
C ALA A 317 19.31 -31.00 5.20
#